data_AF-A0A1G9EPR2-F1
#
_entry.id   AF-A0A1G9EPR2-F1
#
_cell.length_a   1.000
_cell.length_b   1.000
_cell.length_c   1.000
_cell.angle_alpha   90.00
_cell.angle_beta   90.00
_cell.angle_gamma   90.00
#
_symmetry.space_group_name_H-M   'P 1'
#
loop_
_entity.id
_entity.type
_entity.pdbx_description
1 polymer ?
#
loop_
_entity_poly.entity_id
_entity_poly.type
_entity_poly.pdbx_seq_one_letter_code
_entity_poly.pdbx_strand_id
1 'polypeptide(L)' 'MSDKDEIKKRLDEQAHQIDRDLTENSGAALEIDPELAEHMGAFEEDAISLEEAEDASFDPFDAEEDPEPED' A
#
# COMPACT_ATOMS: atom_id res chain seq x y z
N MET A 1 15.65 -18.95 19.95
CA MET A 1 15.13 -17.78 19.22
C MET A 1 14.91 -16.69 20.24
N SER A 2 15.12 -15.43 19.91
CA SER A 2 14.85 -14.34 20.85
C SER A 2 13.35 -14.05 20.83
N ASP A 3 12.76 -13.58 21.94
CA ASP A 3 11.32 -13.23 21.99
C ASP A 3 10.90 -12.26 20.87
N LYS A 4 11.80 -11.37 20.44
CA LYS A 4 11.60 -10.47 19.30
C LYS A 4 11.42 -11.19 17.97
N ASP A 5 12.13 -12.29 17.75
CA ASP A 5 12.01 -13.07 16.51
C ASP A 5 10.66 -13.80 16.47
N GLU A 6 10.18 -14.25 17.63
CA GLU A 6 8.87 -14.92 17.74
C GLU A 6 7.71 -13.94 17.53
N ILE A 7 7.82 -12.72 18.06
CA ILE A 7 6.84 -11.65 17.84
C ILE A 7 6.76 -11.26 16.36
N LYS A 8 7.91 -11.01 15.72
CA LYS A 8 7.95 -10.69 14.28
C LYS A 8 7.34 -11.79 13.43
N LYS A 9 7.70 -13.05 13.70
CA LYS A 9 7.15 -14.19 12.97
C LYS A 9 5.61 -14.23 13.08
N ARG A 10 5.06 -13.98 14.27
CA ARG A 10 3.61 -13.93 14.47
C ARG A 10 2.96 -12.76 13.73
N LEU A 11 3.60 -11.59 13.69
CA LEU A 11 3.11 -10.44 12.94
C LEU A 11 3.15 -10.68 11.42
N ASP A 12 4.22 -11.29 10.92
CA ASP A 12 4.35 -11.68 9.50
C ASP A 12 3.27 -12.70 9.09
N GLU A 13 3.01 -13.69 9.93
CA GLU A 13 1.95 -14.69 9.67
C GLU A 13 0.56 -14.03 9.59
N GLN A 14 0.28 -13.04 10.43
CA GLN A 14 -0.99 -12.29 10.39
C GLN A 14 -1.07 -11.38 9.17
N ALA A 15 0.01 -10.66 8.83
CA ALA A 15 0.07 -9.81 7.64
C ALA A 15 -0.19 -10.62 6.35
N HIS A 16 0.40 -11.81 6.23
CA HIS A 16 0.16 -12.69 5.08
C HIS A 16 -1.27 -13.20 4.99
N GLN A 17 -1.95 -13.44 6.11
CA GLN A 17 -3.36 -13.81 6.07
C GLN A 17 -4.23 -12.66 5.56
N ILE A 18 -3.98 -11.44 6.03
CA ILE A 18 -4.69 -10.23 5.60
C ILE A 18 -4.47 -9.99 4.09
N ASP A 19 -3.23 -10.10 3.61
CA ASP A 19 -2.90 -9.94 2.20
C ASP A 19 -3.70 -10.92 1.30
N ARG A 20 -3.80 -12.18 1.74
CA ARG A 20 -4.60 -13.19 1.05
C ARG A 20 -6.09 -12.86 1.10
N ASP A 21 -6.60 -12.46 2.26
CA ASP A 21 -8.01 -12.14 2.45
C ASP A 21 -8.42 -10.89 1.63
N LEU A 22 -7.55 -9.89 1.52
CA LEU A 22 -7.74 -8.70 0.67
C LEU A 22 -7.60 -9.02 -0.82
N THR A 23 -6.77 -9.99 -1.19
CA THR A 23 -6.68 -10.47 -2.57
C THR A 23 -7.96 -11.21 -2.97
N GLU A 24 -8.54 -12.00 -2.07
CA GLU A 24 -9.79 -12.73 -2.30
C GLU A 24 -11.03 -11.82 -2.20
N ASN A 25 -10.98 -10.80 -1.35
CA ASN A 25 -12.08 -9.86 -1.10
C ASN A 25 -11.56 -8.41 -1.10
N SER A 26 -11.16 -7.94 -2.28
CA SER A 26 -10.70 -6.57 -2.47
C SER A 26 -11.78 -5.58 -2.06
N GLY A 27 -11.47 -4.71 -1.09
CA GLY A 27 -12.39 -3.70 -0.56
C GLY A 27 -13.15 -4.14 0.72
N ALA A 28 -12.87 -5.32 1.26
CA ALA A 28 -13.33 -5.68 2.59
C ALA A 28 -12.68 -4.77 3.65
N ALA A 29 -13.50 -4.16 4.51
CA ALA A 29 -13.01 -3.46 5.69
C ALA A 29 -12.57 -4.51 6.72
N LEU A 30 -11.26 -4.64 6.92
CA LEU A 30 -10.66 -5.51 7.93
C LEU A 30 -10.19 -4.67 9.12
N GLU A 31 -10.58 -5.08 10.32
CA GLU A 31 -10.06 -4.49 11.55
C GLU A 31 -8.67 -5.08 11.83
N ILE A 32 -7.65 -4.22 11.88
CA ILE A 32 -6.26 -4.62 12.08
C ILE A 32 -5.78 -4.05 13.42
N ASP A 33 -5.07 -4.86 14.20
CA ASP A 33 -4.43 -4.41 15.43
C ASP A 33 -3.39 -3.30 15.16
N PRO A 34 -3.27 -2.27 16.03
CA PRO A 34 -2.35 -1.15 15.80
C PRO A 34 -0.89 -1.58 15.62
N GLU A 35 -0.43 -2.57 16.38
CA GLU A 35 0.93 -3.12 16.29
C GLU A 35 1.18 -3.82 14.94
N LEU A 36 0.17 -4.49 14.40
CA LEU A 36 0.24 -5.14 13.09
C LEU A 36 0.20 -4.11 11.96
N ALA A 37 -0.61 -3.07 12.10
CA ALA A 37 -0.66 -1.97 11.14
C ALA A 37 0.67 -1.19 11.09
N GLU A 38 1.31 -0.96 12.24
CA GLU A 38 2.67 -0.40 12.30
C GLU A 38 3.69 -1.33 11.64
N HIS A 39 3.64 -2.63 11.93
CA HIS A 39 4.51 -3.64 11.28
C HIS A 39 4.34 -3.70 9.76
N MET A 40 3.13 -3.46 9.26
CA MET A 40 2.82 -3.41 7.83
C MET A 40 3.10 -2.04 7.19
N GLY A 41 3.55 -1.04 7.95
CA GLY A 41 3.80 0.31 7.44
C GLY A 41 2.53 1.08 7.06
N ALA A 42 1.35 0.65 7.55
CA ALA A 42 0.06 1.21 7.16
C ALA A 42 -0.13 2.70 7.54
N PHE A 43 0.73 3.24 8.40
CA PHE A 43 0.70 4.64 8.84
C PHE A 43 1.97 5.43 8.47
N GLU A 44 2.97 4.81 7.83
CA GLU A 44 4.17 5.48 7.32
C GLU A 44 3.94 6.03 5.91
N GLU A 45 2.82 6.72 5.68
CA GLU A 45 2.72 7.58 4.48
C GLU A 45 3.63 8.80 4.68
N ASP A 46 4.82 8.76 4.07
CA ASP A 46 5.56 9.98 3.80
C ASP A 46 4.72 10.84 2.83
N ALA A 47 4.55 12.12 3.15
CA ALA A 47 3.87 13.04 2.26
C ALA A 47 4.57 13.01 0.89
N ILE A 48 3.79 12.77 -0.18
CA ILE A 48 4.31 12.76 -1.55
C ILE A 48 5.15 14.01 -1.80
N SER A 49 6.29 13.84 -2.46
CA SER A 49 7.14 14.98 -2.79
C SER A 49 6.41 15.93 -3.75
N LEU A 50 6.79 17.21 -3.78
CA LEU A 50 6.17 18.18 -4.70
C LEU A 50 6.27 17.71 -6.16
N GLU A 51 7.39 17.09 -6.53
CA GLU A 51 7.63 16.51 -7.87
C GLU A 51 6.65 15.36 -8.17
N GLU A 52 6.41 14.47 -7.21
CA GLU A 52 5.47 13.35 -7.36
C GLU A 52 4.00 13.81 -7.30
N ALA A 53 3.72 14.90 -6.60
CA ALA A 53 2.41 15.55 -6.60
C ALA A 53 2.09 16.25 -7.93
N GLU A 54 3.11 16.81 -8.61
CA GLU A 54 2.98 17.42 -9.94
C GLU A 54 2.72 16.34 -11.00
N ASP A 55 3.42 15.21 -10.96
CA ASP A 55 3.19 14.06 -11.87
C ASP A 55 1.83 13.36 -11.63
N ALA A 56 1.42 13.23 -10.37
CA ALA A 56 0.10 12.69 -10.01
C ALA A 56 -1.06 13.70 -10.24
N SER A 57 -0.75 14.98 -10.46
CA SER A 57 -1.77 15.97 -10.74
C SER A 57 -2.25 15.80 -12.18
N PHE A 58 -3.46 15.27 -12.34
CA PHE A 58 -4.13 15.23 -13.63
C PHE A 58 -4.30 16.67 -14.15
N ASP A 59 -3.49 17.07 -15.15
CA ASP A 59 -3.68 18.32 -15.87
C ASP A 59 -4.63 18.11 -17.05
N PRO A 60 -5.89 18.56 -16.97
CA PRO A 60 -6.86 18.41 -18.05
C PRO A 60 -6.51 19.23 -19.31
N PHE A 61 -5.47 20.07 -19.27
CA PHE A 61 -4.95 20.83 -20.40
C PHE A 61 -3.59 20.33 -20.90
N ASP A 62 -3.00 19.31 -20.27
CA ASP A 62 -1.80 18.65 -20.76
C ASP A 62 -2.18 17.70 -21.90
N ALA A 63 -2.14 18.25 -23.11
CA ALA A 63 -2.56 17.60 -24.34
C ALA A 63 -1.48 16.64 -24.91
N GLU A 64 -0.55 16.16 -24.09
CA GLU A 64 0.56 15.28 -24.53
C GLU A 64 0.38 13.78 -24.17
N GLU A 65 -0.77 13.36 -23.64
CA GLU A 65 -1.14 11.94 -23.51
C GLU A 65 -2.26 11.52 -24.48
N ASP A 66 -2.04 11.77 -25.78
CA ASP A 66 -2.74 11.01 -26.84
C ASP A 66 -1.88 9.78 -27.14
N PRO A 67 -2.26 8.55 -26.75
CA PRO A 67 -1.54 7.37 -27.20
C PRO A 67 -1.73 7.29 -28.72
N GLU A 68 -0.66 7.58 -29.48
CA GLU A 68 -0.70 7.46 -30.95
C GLU A 68 -1.25 6.08 -31.31
N PRO A 69 -2.32 5.99 -32.13
CA PRO A 69 -2.82 4.70 -32.58
C PRO A 69 -1.77 4.08 -33.51
N GLU A 70 -1.15 2.96 -33.09
CA GLU A 70 -0.31 2.13 -33.95
C GLU A 70 -1.16 1.63 -35.15
N ASP A 71 -0.66 1.90 -36.38
CA ASP A 71 -1.24 1.58 -37.70
C ASP A 71 -1.73 0.12 -37.89
#